data_AF-A0A7S2A611-F1
#
_entry.id   AF-A0A7S2A611-F1
#
_cell.length_a   1.000
_cell.length_b   1.000
_cell.length_c   1.000
_cell.angle_alpha   90.00
_cell.angle_beta   90.00
_cell.angle_gamma   90.00
#
_symmetry.space_group_name_H-M   'P 1'
#
loop_
_entity.id
_entity.type
_entity.pdbx_description
1 polymer ?
#
loop_
_entity_poly.entity_id
_entity_poly.type
_entity_poly.pdbx_seq_one_letter_code
_entity_poly.pdbx_strand_id
1 'polypeptide(L)'
;MGNRVKGRVKKKSIKAAAHSAMGSKRKLSRMGKKRKKDHAGLDATFIGRSACLKRLQISLKDFRRLCILKGVYPREPRGRAPGNKKGQVYYHVKDVRAIAHEPVLEKFREFRAFMKKVRKAAGRNEKDEAARMDSLAPTYTLHHLVRERYPRFADALNDLDDALSLVSLFASLPSDGRVRARVTSKARSLSAAWGAYCAATSSVTKNFVSVKGVYLEAEIKGCTIRWVTPHAFTQFVPRDVDFRVMLTFFEFYETLLGFVLYKLYGELGVRYPLA
;
A
#
# COMPACT_ATOMS: atom_id res chain seq x y z
N MET A 1 14.00 -57.07 24.63
CA MET A 1 12.83 -56.27 24.19
C MET A 1 13.00 -54.84 24.70
N GLY A 2 13.01 -53.84 23.83
CA GLY A 2 13.10 -52.42 24.20
C GLY A 2 12.15 -51.60 23.34
N ASN A 3 11.14 -51.01 23.96
CA ASN A 3 10.02 -50.34 23.30
C ASN A 3 10.46 -49.14 22.44
N ARG A 4 10.06 -49.16 21.17
CA ARG A 4 10.31 -48.10 20.19
C ARG A 4 9.26 -46.99 20.41
N VAL A 5 9.67 -45.87 21.00
CA VAL A 5 8.78 -44.70 21.20
C VAL A 5 8.30 -44.15 19.84
N LYS A 6 7.00 -44.27 19.55
CA LYS A 6 6.34 -43.67 18.38
C LYS A 6 6.35 -42.14 18.53
N GLY A 7 6.90 -41.42 17.56
CA GLY A 7 6.75 -39.95 17.49
C GLY A 7 7.94 -39.14 16.97
N ARG A 8 9.16 -39.70 16.84
CA ARG A 8 10.25 -38.98 16.18
C ARG A 8 10.15 -39.15 14.66
N VAL A 9 9.86 -38.05 13.95
CA VAL A 9 10.01 -37.98 12.49
C VAL A 9 11.42 -38.44 12.13
N LYS A 10 11.53 -39.56 11.41
CA LYS A 10 12.80 -40.06 10.85
C LYS A 10 13.42 -38.90 10.06
N LYS A 11 14.52 -38.34 10.55
CA LYS A 11 15.32 -37.40 9.76
C LYS A 11 15.82 -38.20 8.55
N LYS A 12 15.35 -37.83 7.34
CA LYS A 12 15.72 -38.51 6.09
C LYS A 12 17.24 -38.69 6.05
N SER A 13 17.68 -39.95 6.05
CA SER A 13 19.11 -40.27 6.03
C SER A 13 19.69 -39.87 4.68
N ILE A 14 20.92 -39.38 4.73
CA ILE A 14 21.77 -39.13 3.58
C ILE A 14 22.01 -40.49 2.91
N LYS A 15 21.56 -40.68 1.66
CA LYS A 15 22.30 -41.53 0.72
C LYS A 15 23.09 -40.56 -0.17
N ALA A 16 24.40 -40.59 -0.06
CA ALA A 16 25.32 -39.88 -0.95
C ALA A 16 26.52 -40.77 -1.26
N ALA A 17 27.11 -40.55 -2.44
CA ALA A 17 28.00 -41.44 -3.18
C ALA A 17 29.16 -42.05 -2.38
N ALA A 18 29.52 -43.28 -2.77
CA ALA A 18 30.40 -44.22 -2.07
C ALA A 18 31.86 -43.76 -1.86
N HIS A 19 32.34 -42.71 -2.53
CA HIS A 19 33.76 -42.34 -2.56
C HIS A 19 34.23 -41.37 -1.45
N SER A 20 33.60 -41.32 -0.27
CA SER A 20 34.16 -40.52 0.83
C SER A 20 34.22 -41.26 2.16
N ALA A 21 35.43 -41.69 2.52
CA ALA A 21 35.84 -42.40 3.75
C ALA A 21 35.66 -41.62 5.08
N MET A 22 34.81 -40.58 5.12
CA MET A 22 34.50 -39.86 6.36
C MET A 22 33.16 -40.30 6.95
N GLY A 23 33.15 -40.58 8.25
CA GLY A 23 31.95 -40.92 9.01
C GLY A 23 30.92 -39.77 9.09
N SER A 24 29.64 -40.13 9.22
CA SER A 24 28.48 -39.21 9.20
C SER A 24 28.56 -38.07 10.22
N LYS A 25 29.01 -38.35 11.46
CA LYS A 25 29.23 -37.33 12.51
C LYS A 25 30.30 -36.30 12.11
N ARG A 26 31.43 -36.77 11.57
CA ARG A 26 32.56 -35.92 11.15
C ARG A 26 32.17 -35.03 9.96
N LYS A 27 31.42 -35.59 9.00
CA LYS A 27 30.83 -34.83 7.87
C LYS A 27 29.85 -33.75 8.34
N LEU A 28 28.99 -34.05 9.32
CA LEU A 28 28.03 -33.07 9.87
C LEU A 28 28.71 -31.90 10.59
N SER A 29 29.81 -32.18 11.31
CA SER A 29 30.59 -31.14 12.00
C SER A 29 31.37 -30.25 11.02
N ARG A 30 31.86 -30.82 9.92
CA ARG A 30 32.74 -30.11 8.97
C ARG A 30 32.00 -29.38 7.84
N MET A 31 30.87 -29.92 7.37
CA MET A 31 30.12 -29.39 6.21
C MET A 31 28.76 -28.79 6.61
N GLY A 32 28.35 -28.90 7.87
CA GLY A 32 27.01 -28.54 8.33
C GLY A 32 25.91 -29.45 7.76
N LYS A 33 24.66 -29.25 8.21
CA LYS A 33 23.49 -29.92 7.63
C LYS A 33 23.15 -29.26 6.29
N LYS A 34 22.97 -30.05 5.22
CA LYS A 34 22.47 -29.52 3.93
C LYS A 34 21.16 -28.76 4.18
N ARG A 35 21.16 -27.46 3.87
CA ARG A 35 19.98 -26.59 4.06
C ARG A 35 18.82 -27.17 3.24
N LYS A 36 17.62 -27.15 3.82
CA LYS A 36 16.39 -27.50 3.09
C LYS A 36 16.32 -26.61 1.84
N LYS A 37 15.87 -27.18 0.71
CA LYS A 37 15.80 -26.51 -0.59
C LYS A 37 15.06 -25.16 -0.51
N ASP A 38 14.02 -25.09 0.32
CA ASP A 38 13.16 -23.90 0.49
C ASP A 38 13.76 -22.83 1.43
N HIS A 39 14.92 -23.09 2.04
CA HIS A 39 15.59 -22.19 3.01
C HIS A 39 16.89 -21.60 2.47
N ALA A 40 17.13 -21.68 1.15
CA ALA A 40 18.28 -21.10 0.49
C ALA A 40 17.90 -20.49 -0.87
N GLY A 41 18.58 -19.41 -1.26
CA GLY A 41 18.38 -18.75 -2.55
C GLY A 41 17.09 -17.94 -2.65
N LEU A 42 16.59 -17.78 -3.88
CA LEU A 42 15.41 -16.97 -4.22
C LEU A 42 14.16 -17.35 -3.44
N ASP A 43 13.98 -18.63 -3.11
CA ASP A 43 12.83 -19.13 -2.34
C ASP A 43 12.83 -18.65 -0.87
N ALA A 44 13.98 -18.27 -0.31
CA ALA A 44 14.07 -17.66 1.02
C ALA A 44 13.84 -16.14 1.01
N THR A 45 14.11 -15.50 -0.14
CA THR A 45 14.05 -14.05 -0.31
C THR A 45 12.65 -13.57 -0.72
N PHE A 46 11.94 -14.39 -1.51
CA PHE A 46 10.63 -14.06 -2.04
C PHE A 46 9.54 -14.97 -1.46
N ILE A 47 8.36 -14.40 -1.29
CA ILE A 47 7.18 -15.08 -0.78
C ILE A 47 6.00 -14.83 -1.71
N GLY A 48 5.28 -15.89 -2.07
CA GLY A 48 4.10 -15.78 -2.92
C GLY A 48 2.92 -15.15 -2.17
N ARG A 49 2.04 -14.44 -2.90
CA ARG A 49 0.86 -13.75 -2.34
C ARG A 49 0.05 -14.58 -1.34
N SER A 50 -0.26 -15.84 -1.67
CA SER A 50 -1.05 -16.72 -0.80
C SER A 50 -0.37 -17.00 0.54
N ALA A 51 0.96 -17.07 0.56
CA ALA A 51 1.72 -17.25 1.80
C ALA A 51 1.79 -15.94 2.61
N CYS A 52 1.85 -14.77 1.97
CA CYS A 52 1.73 -13.47 2.65
C CYS A 52 0.39 -13.36 3.39
N LEU A 53 -0.72 -13.68 2.73
CA LEU A 53 -2.06 -13.62 3.32
C LEU A 53 -2.18 -14.53 4.55
N LYS A 54 -1.64 -15.76 4.48
CA LYS A 54 -1.63 -16.70 5.60
C LYS A 54 -0.79 -16.20 6.78
N ARG A 55 0.36 -15.57 6.52
CA ARG A 55 1.24 -15.02 7.57
C ARG A 55 0.65 -13.79 8.25
N LEU A 56 0.06 -12.87 7.47
CA LEU A 56 -0.49 -11.63 7.99
C LEU A 56 -1.91 -11.79 8.57
N GLN A 57 -2.59 -12.90 8.26
CA GLN A 57 -3.95 -13.22 8.72
C GLN A 57 -5.01 -12.19 8.31
N ILE A 58 -4.86 -11.61 7.13
CA ILE A 58 -5.77 -10.59 6.57
C ILE A 58 -6.40 -11.02 5.25
N SER A 59 -7.49 -10.35 4.89
CA SER A 59 -8.16 -10.60 3.60
C SER A 59 -7.33 -10.08 2.42
N LEU A 60 -7.61 -10.57 1.22
CA LEU A 60 -6.93 -10.09 0.00
C LEU A 60 -7.17 -8.58 -0.23
N LYS A 61 -8.37 -8.08 0.12
CA LYS A 61 -8.72 -6.67 -0.04
C LYS A 61 -7.89 -5.79 0.88
N ASP A 62 -7.81 -6.17 2.15
CA ASP A 62 -7.05 -5.42 3.17
C ASP A 62 -5.54 -5.52 2.90
N PHE A 63 -5.06 -6.68 2.42
CA PHE A 63 -3.67 -6.84 2.01
C PHE A 63 -3.30 -5.91 0.86
N ARG A 64 -4.13 -5.81 -0.19
CA ARG A 64 -3.90 -4.86 -1.29
C ARG A 64 -3.87 -3.43 -0.78
N ARG A 65 -4.82 -3.06 0.08
CA ARG A 65 -4.88 -1.72 0.69
C ARG A 65 -3.59 -1.41 1.46
N LEU A 66 -3.15 -2.33 2.30
CA LEU A 66 -1.94 -2.17 3.11
C LEU A 66 -0.67 -2.11 2.26
N CYS A 67 -0.59 -2.89 1.17
CA CYS A 67 0.49 -2.81 0.20
C CYS A 67 0.58 -1.42 -0.44
N ILE A 68 -0.56 -0.82 -0.83
CA ILE A 68 -0.59 0.52 -1.41
C ILE A 68 -0.13 1.56 -0.39
N LEU A 69 -0.71 1.53 0.81
CA LEU A 69 -0.40 2.48 1.88
C LEU A 69 1.08 2.45 2.29
N LYS A 70 1.67 1.25 2.39
CA LYS A 70 3.08 1.09 2.75
C LYS A 70 4.04 1.28 1.55
N GLY A 71 3.55 1.24 0.32
CA GLY A 71 4.39 1.27 -0.88
C GLY A 71 5.12 -0.06 -1.14
N VAL A 72 4.50 -1.19 -0.81
CA VAL A 72 5.05 -2.52 -1.10
C VAL A 72 4.52 -3.03 -2.42
N TYR A 73 5.42 -3.07 -3.41
CA TYR A 73 5.12 -3.50 -4.77
C TYR A 73 5.48 -4.97 -4.99
N PRO A 74 4.75 -5.68 -5.86
CA PRO A 74 5.14 -7.01 -6.29
C PRO A 74 6.47 -6.97 -7.05
N ARG A 75 7.31 -7.99 -6.87
CA ARG A 75 8.62 -8.12 -7.52
C ARG A 75 8.72 -9.43 -8.27
N GLU A 76 9.39 -9.39 -9.43
CA GLU A 76 9.71 -10.61 -10.18
C GLU A 76 11.08 -11.16 -9.76
N PRO A 77 11.17 -12.40 -9.25
CA PRO A 77 12.45 -13.00 -8.91
C PRO A 77 13.26 -13.30 -10.18
N ARG A 78 14.41 -12.64 -10.33
CA ARG A 78 15.35 -12.91 -11.43
C ARG A 78 15.92 -14.33 -11.30
N GLY A 79 15.63 -15.21 -12.26
CA GLY A 79 16.15 -16.59 -12.31
C GLY A 79 15.14 -17.62 -12.77
N ARG A 80 15.45 -18.92 -12.60
CA ARG A 80 14.54 -20.03 -12.93
C ARG A 80 13.38 -20.02 -11.94
N ALA A 81 12.34 -19.25 -12.24
CA ALA A 81 11.06 -19.33 -11.53
C ALA A 81 10.69 -20.82 -11.43
N PRO A 82 10.34 -21.34 -10.24
CA PRO A 82 9.97 -22.74 -10.10
C PRO A 82 8.88 -23.05 -11.14
N GLY A 83 9.08 -24.06 -11.99
CA GLY A 83 8.24 -24.29 -13.19
C GLY A 83 6.73 -24.31 -12.92
N ASN A 84 6.33 -24.69 -11.69
CA ASN A 84 4.94 -24.71 -11.19
C ASN A 84 4.40 -23.36 -10.68
N LYS A 85 5.15 -22.27 -10.80
CA LYS A 85 4.79 -20.95 -10.25
C LYS A 85 5.00 -19.79 -11.23
N LYS A 86 5.00 -20.07 -12.53
CA LYS A 86 4.98 -19.04 -13.58
C LYS A 86 3.67 -18.23 -13.47
N GLY A 87 3.75 -16.90 -13.59
CA GLY A 87 2.60 -15.99 -13.46
C GLY A 87 2.14 -15.71 -12.03
N GLN A 88 2.86 -16.17 -11.00
CA GLN A 88 2.55 -15.81 -9.61
C GLN A 88 3.18 -14.49 -9.21
N VAL A 89 2.45 -13.75 -8.38
CA VAL A 89 2.91 -12.50 -7.78
C VAL A 89 3.74 -12.81 -6.53
N TYR A 90 4.97 -12.30 -6.49
CA TYR A 90 5.88 -12.44 -5.37
C TYR A 90 6.11 -11.11 -4.68
N TYR A 91 6.36 -11.19 -3.37
CA TYR A 91 6.77 -10.07 -2.54
C TYR A 91 8.09 -10.41 -1.86
N HIS A 92 8.85 -9.41 -1.50
CA HIS A 92 10.08 -9.62 -0.75
C HIS A 92 9.76 -9.93 0.72
N VAL A 93 10.49 -10.87 1.33
CA VAL A 93 10.23 -11.29 2.72
C VAL A 93 10.48 -10.16 3.72
N LYS A 94 11.43 -9.26 3.45
CA LYS A 94 11.66 -8.08 4.32
C LYS A 94 10.46 -7.13 4.30
N ASP A 95 9.86 -6.91 3.13
CA ASP A 95 8.72 -6.00 2.96
C ASP A 95 7.49 -6.55 3.68
N VAL A 96 7.26 -7.86 3.61
CA VAL A 96 6.18 -8.53 4.35
C VAL A 96 6.43 -8.49 5.86
N ARG A 97 7.69 -8.53 6.30
CA ARG A 97 8.04 -8.36 7.72
C ARG A 97 7.78 -6.92 8.18
N ALA A 98 8.12 -5.92 7.37
CA ALA A 98 7.81 -4.52 7.68
C ALA A 98 6.29 -4.33 7.82
N ILE A 99 5.51 -4.84 6.87
CA ILE A 99 4.04 -4.83 6.93
C ILE A 99 3.49 -5.48 8.21
N ALA A 100 4.13 -6.56 8.70
CA ALA A 100 3.68 -7.26 9.91
C ALA A 100 3.80 -6.41 11.19
N HIS A 101 4.68 -5.42 11.21
CA HIS A 101 4.89 -4.51 12.35
C HIS A 101 4.17 -3.17 12.19
N GLU A 102 3.38 -2.97 11.12
CA GLU A 102 2.66 -1.73 10.90
C GLU A 102 1.48 -1.54 11.87
N PRO A 103 1.34 -0.37 12.53
CA PRO A 103 0.18 -0.08 13.38
C PRO A 103 -1.15 -0.13 12.62
N VAL A 104 -1.15 0.23 11.33
CA VAL A 104 -2.35 0.18 10.48
C VAL A 104 -2.92 -1.24 10.37
N LEU A 105 -2.06 -2.27 10.44
CA LEU A 105 -2.48 -3.67 10.40
C LEU A 105 -3.36 -4.02 11.60
N GLU A 106 -3.01 -3.52 12.79
CA GLU A 106 -3.80 -3.73 13.99
C GLU A 106 -5.17 -3.06 13.89
N LYS A 107 -5.22 -1.82 13.37
CA LYS A 107 -6.48 -1.12 13.10
C LYS A 107 -7.37 -1.84 12.09
N PHE A 108 -6.80 -2.50 11.08
CA PHE A 108 -7.60 -3.33 10.16
C PHE A 108 -8.20 -4.56 10.86
N ARG A 109 -7.48 -5.15 11.82
CA ARG A 109 -7.99 -6.28 12.62
C ARG A 109 -9.08 -5.82 13.58
N GLU A 110 -8.90 -4.69 14.25
CA GLU A 110 -9.92 -4.04 15.08
C GLU A 110 -11.19 -3.74 14.27
N PHE A 111 -11.03 -3.11 13.11
CA PHE A 111 -12.15 -2.78 12.22
C PHE A 111 -12.88 -4.04 11.75
N ARG A 112 -12.16 -5.12 11.41
CA ARG A 112 -12.78 -6.40 11.04
C ARG A 112 -13.57 -7.01 12.20
N ALA A 113 -13.03 -6.99 13.41
CA ALA A 113 -13.71 -7.48 14.60
C ALA A 113 -14.96 -6.63 14.91
N PHE A 114 -14.85 -5.31 14.78
CA PHE A 114 -15.94 -4.36 14.92
C PHE A 114 -17.06 -4.63 13.89
N MET A 115 -16.74 -4.76 12.61
CA MET A 115 -17.71 -5.09 11.56
C MET A 115 -18.40 -6.44 11.78
N LYS A 116 -17.74 -7.40 12.45
CA LYS A 116 -18.38 -8.66 12.85
C LYS A 116 -19.44 -8.44 13.93
N LYS A 117 -19.22 -7.52 14.88
CA LYS A 117 -20.21 -7.16 15.90
C LYS A 117 -21.40 -6.43 15.26
N VAL A 118 -21.15 -5.45 14.40
CA VAL A 118 -22.21 -4.72 13.67
C VAL A 118 -23.07 -5.68 12.84
N ARG A 119 -22.46 -6.62 12.11
CA ARG A 119 -23.22 -7.65 11.37
C ARG A 119 -24.02 -8.58 12.27
N LYS A 120 -23.54 -8.88 13.48
CA LYS A 120 -24.24 -9.73 14.44
C LYS A 120 -25.50 -9.03 14.98
N ALA A 121 -25.39 -7.75 15.34
CA ALA A 121 -26.53 -6.93 15.76
C ALA A 121 -27.54 -6.75 14.61
N ALA A 122 -27.06 -6.43 13.41
CA ALA A 122 -27.91 -6.33 12.22
C ALA A 122 -28.63 -7.66 11.91
N GLY A 123 -27.97 -8.80 12.07
CA GLY A 123 -28.59 -10.13 11.89
C GLY A 123 -29.61 -10.51 12.96
N ARG A 124 -29.61 -9.82 14.12
CA ARG A 124 -30.62 -9.93 15.18
C ARG A 124 -31.79 -8.96 15.00
N ASN A 125 -31.83 -8.22 13.88
CA ASN A 125 -32.77 -7.13 13.61
C ASN A 125 -32.66 -5.93 14.57
N GLU A 126 -31.57 -5.79 15.31
CA GLU A 126 -31.26 -4.63 16.18
C GLU A 126 -30.69 -3.48 15.32
N LYS A 127 -31.52 -2.89 14.45
CA LYS A 127 -31.07 -1.87 13.46
C LYS A 127 -30.54 -0.60 14.12
N ASP A 128 -31.17 -0.14 15.20
CA ASP A 128 -30.79 1.09 15.89
C ASP A 128 -29.47 0.94 16.63
N GLU A 129 -29.24 -0.23 17.23
CA GLU A 129 -27.95 -0.56 17.85
C GLU A 129 -26.85 -0.64 16.79
N ALA A 130 -27.12 -1.29 15.65
CA ALA A 130 -26.16 -1.38 14.55
C ALA A 130 -25.78 0.01 14.01
N ALA A 131 -26.73 0.94 13.85
CA ALA A 131 -26.47 2.31 13.42
C ALA A 131 -25.65 3.10 14.44
N ARG A 132 -25.96 2.94 15.74
CA ARG A 132 -25.21 3.57 16.83
C ARG A 132 -23.78 3.05 16.87
N MET A 133 -23.60 1.74 16.73
CA MET A 133 -22.28 1.13 16.64
C MET A 133 -21.51 1.70 15.46
N ASP A 134 -22.09 1.79 14.26
CA ASP A 134 -21.41 2.27 13.04
C ASP A 134 -20.78 3.66 13.22
N SER A 135 -21.40 4.54 14.02
CA SER A 135 -20.82 5.85 14.36
C SER A 135 -19.51 5.77 15.16
N LEU A 136 -19.30 4.67 15.89
CA LEU A 136 -18.12 4.37 16.70
C LEU A 136 -17.07 3.57 15.91
N ALA A 137 -17.19 3.51 14.58
CA ALA A 137 -16.26 2.77 13.74
C ALA A 137 -14.81 3.26 13.95
N PRO A 138 -13.86 2.35 14.23
CA PRO A 138 -12.49 2.74 14.48
C PRO A 138 -11.86 3.32 13.21
N THR A 139 -11.28 4.51 13.35
CA THR A 139 -10.53 5.18 12.29
C THR A 139 -9.03 5.00 12.53
N TYR A 140 -8.24 5.17 11.47
CA TYR A 140 -6.79 5.15 11.56
C TYR A 140 -6.23 6.38 10.87
N THR A 141 -4.99 6.73 11.19
CA THR A 141 -4.27 7.85 10.60
C THR A 141 -3.11 7.34 9.74
N LEU A 142 -2.80 8.05 8.66
CA LEU A 142 -1.69 7.71 7.75
C LEU A 142 -0.46 8.60 7.96
N HIS A 143 -0.50 9.48 8.96
CA HIS A 143 0.54 10.48 9.20
C HIS A 143 1.94 9.87 9.41
N HIS A 144 2.03 8.75 10.11
CA HIS A 144 3.30 8.05 10.35
C HIS A 144 3.86 7.45 9.05
N LEU A 145 3.00 6.92 8.17
CA LEU A 145 3.44 6.35 6.89
C LEU A 145 4.02 7.41 5.96
N VAL A 146 3.38 8.58 5.87
CA VAL A 146 3.90 9.69 5.05
C VAL A 146 5.26 10.14 5.57
N ARG A 147 5.43 10.28 6.88
CA ARG A 147 6.71 10.70 7.49
C ARG A 147 7.83 9.67 7.31
N GLU A 148 7.50 8.39 7.38
CA GLU A 148 8.49 7.32 7.17
C GLU A 148 8.90 7.23 5.69
N ARG A 149 7.94 7.38 4.77
CA ARG A 149 8.19 7.31 3.32
C ARG A 149 8.92 8.54 2.79
N TYR A 150 8.66 9.71 3.35
CA TYR A 150 9.27 10.98 2.95
C TYR A 150 9.93 11.67 4.15
N PRO A 151 11.15 11.25 4.54
CA PRO A 151 11.86 11.86 5.66
C PRO A 151 12.21 13.33 5.41
N ARG A 152 12.48 13.68 4.14
CA ARG A 152 12.78 15.05 3.73
C ARG A 152 11.61 15.64 2.95
N PHE A 153 11.45 16.95 3.06
CA PHE A 153 10.40 17.65 2.34
C PHE A 153 10.58 17.62 0.82
N ALA A 154 11.82 17.67 0.34
CA ALA A 154 12.12 17.54 -1.09
C ALA A 154 11.66 16.20 -1.66
N ASP A 155 11.80 15.10 -0.89
CA ASP A 155 11.33 13.77 -1.31
C ASP A 155 9.80 13.76 -1.50
N ALA A 156 9.06 14.46 -0.63
CA ALA A 156 7.61 14.59 -0.74
C ALA A 156 7.18 15.45 -1.95
N LEU A 157 7.95 16.48 -2.29
CA LEU A 157 7.68 17.32 -3.47
C LEU A 157 7.93 16.57 -4.78
N ASN A 158 8.99 15.76 -4.85
CA ASN A 158 9.33 15.00 -6.07
C ASN A 158 8.30 13.91 -6.41
N ASP A 159 7.58 13.38 -5.41
CA ASP A 159 6.52 12.37 -5.61
C ASP A 159 5.12 12.99 -5.77
N LEU A 160 5.01 14.33 -5.88
CA LEU A 160 3.72 15.03 -5.88
C LEU A 160 3.00 14.99 -7.24
N ASP A 161 3.72 14.73 -8.33
CA ASP A 161 3.21 14.68 -9.71
C ASP A 161 1.99 13.74 -9.86
N ASP A 162 2.13 12.51 -9.38
CA ASP A 162 1.08 11.49 -9.40
C ASP A 162 -0.07 11.85 -8.47
N ALA A 163 0.24 12.44 -7.30
CA ALA A 163 -0.75 12.84 -6.32
C ALA A 163 -1.67 13.94 -6.86
N LEU A 164 -1.09 14.97 -7.48
CA LEU A 164 -1.83 16.08 -8.09
C LEU A 164 -2.67 15.62 -9.26
N SER A 165 -2.11 14.79 -10.14
CA SER A 165 -2.83 14.23 -11.29
C SER A 165 -4.03 13.40 -10.85
N LEU A 166 -3.88 12.56 -9.80
CA LEU A 166 -4.98 11.77 -9.27
C LEU A 166 -6.04 12.63 -8.58
N VAL A 167 -5.63 13.62 -7.79
CA VAL A 167 -6.56 14.54 -7.11
C VAL A 167 -7.36 15.35 -8.12
N SER A 168 -6.71 15.89 -9.15
CA SER A 168 -7.37 16.61 -10.25
C SER A 168 -8.34 15.71 -11.02
N LEU A 169 -8.02 14.43 -11.22
CA LEU A 169 -8.97 13.46 -11.77
C LEU A 169 -10.21 13.29 -10.88
N PHE A 170 -10.03 13.03 -9.58
CA PHE A 170 -11.15 12.88 -8.66
C PHE A 170 -11.98 14.16 -8.47
N ALA A 171 -11.39 15.34 -8.69
CA ALA A 171 -12.09 16.62 -8.66
C ALA A 171 -13.09 16.77 -9.82
N SER A 172 -12.74 16.24 -11.00
CA SER A 172 -13.54 16.27 -12.23
C SER A 172 -14.52 15.09 -12.37
N LEU A 173 -14.40 14.04 -11.56
CA LEU A 173 -15.32 12.91 -11.58
C LEU A 173 -16.69 13.26 -10.97
N PRO A 174 -17.80 12.74 -11.52
CA PRO A 174 -19.10 12.81 -10.88
C PRO A 174 -19.13 11.94 -9.61
N SER A 175 -19.93 12.33 -8.63
CA SER A 175 -20.17 11.52 -7.44
C SER A 175 -21.17 10.40 -7.75
N ASP A 176 -20.67 9.32 -8.36
CA ASP A 176 -21.49 8.16 -8.73
C ASP A 176 -20.92 6.83 -8.17
N GLY A 177 -21.83 5.92 -7.85
CA GLY A 177 -21.57 4.56 -7.39
C GLY A 177 -20.65 4.47 -6.17
N ARG A 178 -19.37 4.15 -6.42
CA ARG A 178 -18.38 3.92 -5.35
C ARG A 178 -17.66 5.20 -4.92
N VAL A 179 -17.68 6.25 -5.74
CA VAL A 179 -17.03 7.51 -5.44
C VAL A 179 -18.02 8.38 -4.67
N ARG A 180 -17.81 8.50 -3.35
CA ARG A 180 -18.68 9.30 -2.48
C ARG A 180 -18.45 10.79 -2.71
N ALA A 181 -19.51 11.60 -2.59
CA ALA A 181 -19.44 13.06 -2.71
C ALA A 181 -18.41 13.70 -1.76
N ARG A 182 -18.19 13.11 -0.58
CA ARG A 182 -17.16 13.56 0.36
C ARG A 182 -15.74 13.49 -0.23
N VAL A 183 -15.45 12.48 -1.07
CA VAL A 183 -14.13 12.29 -1.69
C VAL A 183 -13.92 13.33 -2.78
N THR A 184 -14.91 13.54 -3.65
CA THR A 184 -14.82 14.53 -4.75
C THR A 184 -14.75 15.96 -4.22
N SER A 185 -15.53 16.30 -3.18
CA SER A 185 -15.47 17.61 -2.52
C SER A 185 -14.10 17.90 -1.92
N LYS A 186 -13.49 16.91 -1.24
CA LYS A 186 -12.11 17.02 -0.75
C LYS A 186 -11.11 17.17 -1.88
N ALA A 187 -11.25 16.39 -2.95
CA ALA A 187 -10.37 16.47 -4.11
C ALA A 187 -10.40 17.86 -4.76
N ARG A 188 -11.59 18.44 -4.92
CA ARG A 188 -11.77 19.83 -5.40
C ARG A 188 -11.11 20.84 -4.47
N SER A 189 -11.30 20.69 -3.16
CA SER A 189 -10.70 21.59 -2.17
C SER A 189 -9.17 21.54 -2.20
N LEU A 190 -8.57 20.34 -2.30
CA LEU A 190 -7.12 20.17 -2.41
C LEU A 190 -6.57 20.70 -3.73
N SER A 191 -7.25 20.43 -4.85
CA SER A 191 -6.86 20.92 -6.17
C SER A 191 -6.93 22.45 -6.22
N ALA A 192 -7.99 23.05 -5.67
CA ALA A 192 -8.13 24.50 -5.54
C ALA A 192 -7.07 25.12 -4.64
N ALA A 193 -6.78 24.50 -3.48
CA ALA A 193 -5.73 24.98 -2.57
C ALA A 193 -4.33 24.91 -3.22
N TRP A 194 -4.04 23.88 -4.01
CA TRP A 194 -2.81 23.81 -4.79
C TRP A 194 -2.75 24.89 -5.87
N GLY A 195 -3.85 25.06 -6.63
CA GLY A 195 -3.95 26.11 -7.65
C GLY A 195 -3.78 27.51 -7.08
N ALA A 196 -4.40 27.80 -5.93
CA ALA A 196 -4.29 29.06 -5.22
C ALA A 196 -2.85 29.32 -4.75
N TYR A 197 -2.15 28.29 -4.25
CA TYR A 197 -0.74 28.40 -3.89
C TYR A 197 0.11 28.78 -5.11
N CYS A 198 -0.01 28.01 -6.20
CA CYS A 198 0.75 28.26 -7.44
C CYS A 198 0.45 29.62 -8.06
N ALA A 199 -0.78 30.11 -7.96
CA ALA A 199 -1.18 31.43 -8.44
C ALA A 199 -0.61 32.55 -7.57
N ALA A 200 -0.63 32.40 -6.23
CA ALA A 200 -0.09 33.39 -5.31
C ALA A 200 1.43 33.53 -5.40
N THR A 201 2.15 32.42 -5.64
CA THR A 201 3.60 32.40 -5.75
C THR A 201 4.12 32.54 -7.18
N SER A 202 3.23 32.63 -8.18
CA SER A 202 3.56 32.64 -9.61
C SER A 202 4.57 31.55 -10.00
N SER A 203 4.40 30.33 -9.45
CA SER A 203 5.38 29.25 -9.60
C SER A 203 5.24 28.41 -10.86
N VAL A 204 4.18 28.64 -11.66
CA VAL A 204 3.95 27.90 -12.91
C VAL A 204 4.90 28.39 -13.98
N THR A 205 5.78 27.51 -14.47
CA THR A 205 6.83 27.84 -15.45
C THR A 205 6.41 27.49 -16.86
N LYS A 206 5.74 26.35 -17.06
CA LYS A 206 5.29 25.88 -18.38
C LYS A 206 3.86 25.39 -18.33
N ASN A 207 3.14 25.60 -19.43
CA ASN A 207 1.83 25.02 -19.65
C ASN A 207 1.76 24.40 -21.05
N PHE A 208 0.96 23.35 -21.20
CA PHE A 208 0.69 22.71 -22.47
C PHE A 208 -0.74 22.17 -22.50
N VAL A 209 -1.55 22.70 -23.42
CA VAL A 209 -2.94 22.27 -23.61
C VAL A 209 -2.98 21.11 -24.60
N SER A 210 -3.58 20.00 -24.19
CA SER A 210 -3.76 18.80 -25.00
C SER A 210 -5.23 18.39 -25.06
N VAL A 211 -5.54 17.41 -25.90
CA VAL A 211 -6.87 16.77 -25.96
C VAL A 211 -7.26 16.16 -24.61
N LYS A 212 -6.30 15.63 -23.85
CA LYS A 212 -6.55 15.00 -22.53
C LYS A 212 -6.85 15.98 -21.41
N GLY A 213 -6.38 17.23 -21.53
CA GLY A 213 -6.38 18.19 -20.45
C GLY A 213 -5.23 19.18 -20.57
N VAL A 214 -5.01 19.95 -19.50
CA VAL A 214 -3.94 20.93 -19.38
C VAL A 214 -2.80 20.33 -18.57
N TYR A 215 -1.63 20.24 -19.16
CA TYR A 215 -0.38 19.88 -18.49
C TYR A 215 0.26 21.15 -17.93
N LEU A 216 0.62 21.11 -16.66
CA LEU A 216 1.26 22.22 -15.96
C LEU A 216 2.60 21.75 -15.39
N GLU A 217 3.60 22.62 -15.47
CA GLU A 217 4.89 22.48 -14.78
C GLU A 217 5.04 23.66 -13.82
N ALA A 218 5.36 23.40 -12.57
CA ALA A 218 5.70 24.42 -11.58
C ALA A 218 7.06 24.13 -10.95
N GLU A 219 7.81 25.19 -10.68
CA GLU A 219 9.08 25.11 -9.96
C GLU A 219 8.88 25.59 -8.52
N ILE A 220 8.99 24.67 -7.56
CA ILE A 220 8.78 24.95 -6.15
C ILE A 220 10.00 24.45 -5.39
N LYS A 221 10.74 25.37 -4.77
CA LYS A 221 11.96 25.08 -3.98
C LYS A 221 13.01 24.26 -4.71
N GLY A 222 13.19 24.51 -6.02
CA GLY A 222 14.13 23.78 -6.87
C GLY A 222 13.66 22.38 -7.29
N CYS A 223 12.44 21.97 -6.94
CA CYS A 223 11.78 20.78 -7.47
C CYS A 223 10.86 21.18 -8.62
N THR A 224 10.97 20.49 -9.76
CA THR A 224 10.03 20.65 -10.87
C THR A 224 8.91 19.63 -10.73
N ILE A 225 7.67 20.13 -10.63
CA ILE A 225 6.48 19.32 -10.39
C ILE A 225 5.61 19.42 -11.64
N ARG A 226 5.20 18.28 -12.19
CA ARG A 226 4.35 18.19 -13.39
C ARG A 226 3.08 17.44 -13.08
N TRP A 227 1.95 18.01 -13.44
CA TRP A 227 0.66 17.33 -13.30
C TRP A 227 -0.28 17.67 -14.45
N VAL A 228 -1.29 16.83 -14.61
CA VAL A 228 -2.35 17.02 -15.60
C VAL A 228 -3.66 17.37 -14.91
N THR A 229 -4.32 18.42 -15.41
CA THR A 229 -5.68 18.78 -15.01
C THR A 229 -6.61 18.44 -16.18
N PRO A 230 -7.52 17.47 -16.02
CA PRO A 230 -8.43 17.10 -17.11
C PRO A 230 -9.41 18.24 -17.40
N HIS A 231 -9.84 18.33 -18.66
CA HIS A 231 -10.90 19.26 -19.05
C HIS A 231 -12.18 18.99 -18.25
N ALA A 232 -12.93 20.06 -17.94
CA ALA A 232 -14.16 20.01 -17.14
C ALA A 232 -15.35 19.50 -17.96
N PHE A 233 -15.23 18.30 -18.53
CA PHE A 233 -16.30 17.61 -19.23
C PHE A 233 -16.96 16.56 -18.34
N THR A 234 -18.21 16.22 -18.65
CA THR A 234 -18.89 15.08 -18.02
C THR A 234 -18.17 13.79 -18.40
N GLN A 235 -17.46 13.19 -17.43
CA GLN A 235 -16.72 11.97 -17.67
C GLN A 235 -17.59 10.74 -17.53
N PHE A 236 -17.48 9.82 -18.49
CA PHE A 236 -18.04 8.48 -18.36
C PHE A 236 -17.13 7.63 -17.47
N VAL A 237 -17.69 7.04 -16.42
CA VAL A 237 -16.96 6.18 -15.48
C VAL A 237 -16.93 4.75 -16.03
N PRO A 238 -15.77 4.25 -16.50
CA PRO A 238 -15.71 2.94 -17.12
C PRO A 238 -15.77 1.83 -16.05
N ARG A 239 -16.44 0.72 -16.36
CA ARG A 239 -16.77 -0.35 -15.40
C ARG A 239 -15.61 -1.31 -15.09
N ASP A 240 -14.60 -1.33 -15.95
CA ASP A 240 -13.39 -2.16 -15.87
C ASP A 240 -12.35 -1.62 -14.88
N VAL A 241 -12.44 -0.33 -14.50
CA VAL A 241 -11.52 0.30 -13.56
C VAL A 241 -11.86 -0.04 -12.11
N ASP A 242 -10.86 -0.54 -11.36
CA ASP A 242 -11.01 -0.83 -9.93
C ASP A 242 -10.84 0.43 -9.06
N PHE A 243 -11.93 1.18 -8.90
CA PHE A 243 -11.97 2.36 -8.03
C PHE A 243 -11.59 2.08 -6.57
N ARG A 244 -11.64 0.83 -6.08
CA ARG A 244 -11.23 0.54 -4.69
C ARG A 244 -9.73 0.75 -4.49
N VAL A 245 -8.95 0.40 -5.51
CA VAL A 245 -7.50 0.64 -5.54
C VAL A 245 -7.25 2.14 -5.62
N MET A 246 -7.89 2.84 -6.56
CA MET A 246 -7.73 4.28 -6.73
C MET A 246 -8.11 5.09 -5.48
N LEU A 247 -9.19 4.71 -4.79
CA LEU A 247 -9.60 5.34 -3.53
C LEU A 247 -8.56 5.15 -2.41
N THR A 248 -7.84 4.02 -2.40
CA THR A 248 -6.75 3.81 -1.43
C THR A 248 -5.56 4.72 -1.74
N PHE A 249 -5.22 4.89 -3.02
CA PHE A 249 -4.20 5.86 -3.43
C PHE A 249 -4.61 7.29 -3.08
N PHE A 250 -5.86 7.66 -3.37
CA PHE A 250 -6.40 8.96 -3.02
C PHE A 250 -6.32 9.23 -1.51
N GLU A 251 -6.66 8.26 -0.67
CA GLU A 251 -6.57 8.39 0.78
C GLU A 251 -5.13 8.69 1.26
N PHE A 252 -4.14 8.04 0.66
CA PHE A 252 -2.73 8.33 0.94
C PHE A 252 -2.32 9.72 0.43
N TYR A 253 -2.66 10.05 -0.82
CA TYR A 253 -2.32 11.33 -1.45
C TYR A 253 -3.02 12.52 -0.81
N GLU A 254 -4.24 12.35 -0.28
CA GLU A 254 -4.92 13.34 0.55
C GLU A 254 -4.05 13.72 1.75
N THR A 255 -3.50 12.73 2.46
CA THR A 255 -2.65 13.00 3.63
C THR A 255 -1.30 13.59 3.23
N LEU A 256 -0.69 13.13 2.12
CA LEU A 256 0.55 13.68 1.59
C LEU A 256 0.41 15.16 1.21
N LEU A 257 -0.60 15.49 0.39
CA LEU A 257 -0.90 16.86 -0.02
C LEU A 257 -1.25 17.73 1.18
N GLY A 258 -1.99 17.19 2.16
CA GLY A 258 -2.27 17.89 3.41
C GLY A 258 -1.00 18.34 4.14
N PHE A 259 0.02 17.47 4.25
CA PHE A 259 1.31 17.85 4.84
C PHE A 259 2.08 18.85 3.99
N VAL A 260 2.07 18.68 2.67
CA VAL A 260 2.79 19.56 1.75
C VAL A 260 2.20 20.96 1.79
N LEU A 261 0.88 21.08 1.58
CA LEU A 261 0.16 22.34 1.63
C LEU A 261 0.31 23.02 3.00
N TYR A 262 0.18 22.27 4.10
CA TYR A 262 0.38 22.84 5.44
C TYR A 262 1.75 23.50 5.59
N LYS A 263 2.82 22.86 5.11
CA LYS A 263 4.17 23.45 5.16
C LYS A 263 4.33 24.64 4.22
N LEU A 264 3.85 24.51 2.98
CA LEU A 264 3.96 25.56 1.97
C LEU A 264 3.20 26.84 2.38
N TYR A 265 1.95 26.71 2.82
CA TYR A 265 1.17 27.83 3.32
C TYR A 265 1.72 28.40 4.64
N GLY A 266 2.24 27.54 5.52
CA GLY A 266 2.91 27.97 6.75
C GLY A 266 4.13 28.86 6.48
N GLU A 267 4.90 28.57 5.42
CA GLU A 267 6.04 29.41 5.01
C GLU A 267 5.61 30.71 4.33
N LEU A 268 4.42 30.74 3.69
CA LEU A 268 3.80 31.98 3.21
C LEU A 268 3.17 32.82 4.33
N GLY A 269 3.12 32.32 5.57
CA GLY A 269 2.46 32.99 6.69
C GLY A 269 0.93 32.93 6.66
N VAL A 270 0.36 32.06 5.82
CA VAL A 270 -1.10 31.91 5.68
C VAL A 270 -1.57 30.68 6.46
N ARG A 271 -2.67 30.84 7.20
CA ARG A 271 -3.27 29.73 7.95
C ARG A 271 -3.93 28.72 6.99
N TYR A 272 -3.53 27.46 7.10
CA TYR A 272 -4.11 26.33 6.37
C TYR A 272 -4.78 25.34 7.35
N PRO A 273 -5.93 24.70 7.04
CA PRO A 273 -6.72 24.79 5.79
C PRO A 273 -7.32 26.18 5.53
N LEU A 274 -7.49 26.52 4.25
CA LEU A 274 -8.22 27.73 3.85
C LEU A 274 -9.68 27.57 4.30
N ALA A 275 -10.17 28.53 5.09
CA ALA A 275 -11.52 28.54 5.65
C ALA A 275 -12.57 28.91 4.59
#